data_AF-A0A2H0Y8G0-F1
#
_entry.id   AF-A0A2H0Y8G0-F1
#
_cell.length_a   1.000
_cell.length_b   1.000
_cell.length_c   1.000
_cell.angle_alpha   90.00
_cell.angle_beta   90.00
_cell.angle_gamma   90.00
#
_symmetry.space_group_name_H-M   'P 1'
#
loop_
_entity.id
_entity.type
_entity.pdbx_description
1 polymer ?
#
loop_
_entity_poly.entity_id
_entity_poly.type
_entity_poly.pdbx_seq_one_letter_code
_entity_poly.pdbx_strand_id
1 'polypeptide(L)'
;MNKKALTLLEILISVIILALVVTGLANVFVAGKRYIQHSRMRMTGGELGKYFLDPLQMQVRQDTWATNPLGTNNITGAVVAGYTPTYTTTTLPSNIKKVKVTVNWTE
;
A
#
# COMPACT_ATOMS: atom_id res chain seq x y z
N MET A 1 -2.42 -48.50 -38.59
CA MET A 1 -2.35 -47.59 -37.43
C MET A 1 -3.77 -47.08 -37.12
N ASN A 2 -4.28 -47.34 -35.91
CA ASN A 2 -5.68 -47.03 -35.57
C ASN A 2 -5.90 -45.52 -35.40
N LYS A 3 -6.48 -44.87 -36.41
CA LYS A 3 -6.73 -43.42 -36.45
C LYS A 3 -7.50 -42.88 -35.22
N LYS A 4 -8.36 -43.72 -34.62
CA LYS A 4 -9.15 -43.38 -33.42
C LYS A 4 -8.29 -43.17 -32.16
N ALA A 5 -7.15 -43.86 -32.05
CA ALA A 5 -6.24 -43.69 -30.92
C ALA A 5 -5.45 -42.38 -31.02
N LEU A 6 -5.11 -41.96 -32.25
CA LEU A 6 -4.46 -40.66 -32.53
C LEU A 6 -5.38 -39.48 -32.19
N THR A 7 -6.66 -39.55 -32.57
CA THR A 7 -7.62 -38.48 -32.26
C THR A 7 -7.91 -38.34 -30.76
N LEU A 8 -7.88 -39.44 -30.01
CA LEU A 8 -8.12 -39.42 -28.56
C LEU A 8 -6.93 -38.78 -27.83
N LEU A 9 -5.70 -39.13 -28.24
CA LEU A 9 -4.48 -38.52 -27.71
C LEU A 9 -4.44 -37.00 -27.97
N GLU A 10 -4.82 -36.57 -29.17
CA GLU A 10 -4.85 -35.16 -29.56
C GLU A 10 -5.86 -34.33 -28.74
N ILE A 11 -7.04 -34.90 -28.47
CA ILE A 11 -8.03 -34.29 -27.57
C ILE A 11 -7.48 -34.20 -26.15
N LEU A 12 -6.81 -35.25 -25.67
CA LEU A 12 -6.24 -35.27 -24.32
C LEU A 12 -5.16 -34.19 -24.15
N ILE A 13 -4.25 -34.05 -25.12
CA ILE A 13 -3.22 -33.01 -25.11
C ILE A 13 -3.87 -31.62 -25.18
N SER A 14 -4.88 -31.45 -26.03
CA SER A 14 -5.59 -30.17 -26.18
C SER A 14 -6.29 -29.74 -24.88
N VAL A 15 -6.90 -30.68 -24.15
CA VAL A 15 -7.54 -30.40 -22.85
C VAL A 15 -6.50 -30.04 -21.78
N ILE A 16 -5.33 -30.69 -21.77
CA ILE A 16 -4.24 -30.33 -20.84
C ILE A 16 -3.74 -28.90 -21.10
N ILE A 17 -3.50 -28.56 -22.37
CA ILE A 17 -3.07 -27.21 -22.75
C ILE A 17 -4.14 -26.19 -22.35
N LEU A 18 -5.41 -26.47 -22.62
CA LEU A 18 -6.52 -25.60 -22.26
C LEU A 18 -6.59 -25.39 -20.74
N ALA A 19 -6.46 -26.45 -19.95
CA ALA A 19 -6.48 -26.37 -18.49
C ALA A 19 -5.32 -25.50 -17.95
N LEU A 20 -4.11 -25.66 -18.51
CA LEU A 20 -2.94 -24.85 -18.15
C LEU A 20 -3.17 -23.37 -18.47
N VAL A 21 -3.71 -23.06 -19.65
CA VAL A 21 -3.98 -21.67 -20.07
C VAL A 21 -5.03 -21.03 -19.16
N VAL A 22 -6.15 -21.70 -18.90
CA VAL A 22 -7.21 -21.17 -18.04
C VAL A 22 -6.70 -20.93 -16.62
N THR A 23 -5.90 -21.86 -16.08
CA THR A 23 -5.27 -21.71 -14.76
C THR A 23 -4.29 -20.54 -14.74
N GLY A 24 -3.47 -20.40 -15.79
CA GLY A 24 -2.55 -19.27 -15.93
C GLY A 24 -3.29 -17.93 -15.94
N LEU A 25 -4.37 -17.82 -16.71
CA LEU A 25 -5.21 -16.62 -16.76
C LEU A 25 -5.83 -16.30 -15.39
N ALA A 26 -6.38 -17.30 -14.70
CA ALA A 26 -6.95 -17.11 -13.36
C ALA A 26 -5.92 -16.56 -12.37
N ASN A 27 -4.68 -17.07 -12.40
CA ASN A 27 -3.60 -16.58 -11.54
C ASN A 27 -3.21 -15.13 -11.86
N VAL A 28 -3.20 -14.75 -13.14
CA VAL A 28 -2.96 -13.35 -13.55
C VAL A 28 -4.04 -12.42 -13.02
N PHE A 29 -5.31 -12.84 -13.04
CA PHE A 29 -6.41 -12.04 -12.46
C PHE A 29 -6.26 -11.86 -10.95
N VAL A 30 -5.89 -12.90 -10.22
CA VAL A 30 -5.68 -12.83 -8.77
C VAL A 30 -4.49 -11.90 -8.44
N ALA A 31 -3.38 -12.06 -9.14
CA ALA A 31 -2.21 -11.21 -8.99
C ALA A 31 -2.52 -9.75 -9.33
N GLY A 32 -3.23 -9.51 -10.43
CA GLY A 32 -3.66 -8.18 -10.87
C GLY A 32 -4.58 -7.51 -9.86
N LYS A 33 -5.56 -8.24 -9.31
CA LYS A 33 -6.45 -7.73 -8.25
C LYS A 33 -5.66 -7.29 -7.02
N ARG A 34 -4.73 -8.13 -6.54
CA ARG A 34 -3.88 -7.81 -5.39
C ARG A 34 -3.00 -6.59 -5.67
N TYR A 35 -2.42 -6.51 -6.87
CA TYR A 35 -1.61 -5.36 -7.27
C TYR A 35 -2.42 -4.06 -7.28
N ILE A 36 -3.63 -4.07 -7.84
CA ILE A 36 -4.51 -2.89 -7.84
C ILE A 36 -4.87 -2.50 -6.42
N GLN A 37 -5.21 -3.47 -5.56
CA GLN A 37 -5.52 -3.21 -4.15
C GLN A 37 -4.33 -2.56 -3.43
N HIS A 38 -3.13 -3.13 -3.53
CA HIS A 38 -1.92 -2.54 -2.95
C HIS A 38 -1.68 -1.12 -3.49
N SER A 39 -1.87 -0.89 -4.79
CA SER A 39 -1.69 0.44 -5.39
C SER A 39 -2.66 1.48 -4.83
N ARG A 40 -3.94 1.11 -4.69
CA ARG A 40 -4.97 1.97 -4.04
C ARG A 40 -4.61 2.23 -2.59
N MET A 41 -4.17 1.20 -1.86
CA MET A 41 -3.80 1.36 -0.46
C MET A 41 -2.62 2.33 -0.29
N ARG A 42 -1.63 2.26 -1.19
CA ARG A 42 -0.49 3.18 -1.21
C ARG A 42 -0.91 4.62 -1.50
N MET A 43 -1.84 4.83 -2.45
CA MET A 43 -2.34 6.16 -2.80
C MET A 43 -3.09 6.79 -1.62
N THR A 44 -4.01 6.06 -1.00
CA THR A 44 -4.74 6.51 0.19
C THR A 44 -3.81 6.76 1.37
N GLY A 45 -2.80 5.90 1.58
CA GLY A 45 -1.78 6.13 2.62
C GLY A 45 -0.96 7.41 2.39
N GLY A 46 -0.69 7.78 1.13
CA GLY A 46 -0.04 9.04 0.77
C GLY A 46 -0.91 10.26 1.08
N GLU A 47 -2.19 10.22 0.71
CA GLU A 47 -3.16 11.29 1.03
C GLU A 47 -3.34 11.45 2.55
N LEU A 48 -3.39 10.35 3.31
CA LEU A 48 -3.39 10.40 4.76
C LEU A 48 -2.10 11.01 5.32
N GLY A 49 -0.94 10.64 4.75
CA GLY A 49 0.34 11.26 5.11
C GLY A 49 0.34 12.78 4.90
N LYS A 50 -0.24 13.25 3.79
CA LYS A 50 -0.43 14.67 3.50
C LYS A 50 -1.37 15.33 4.50
N TYR A 51 -2.52 14.72 4.79
CA TYR A 51 -3.45 15.19 5.82
C TYR A 51 -2.77 15.39 7.19
N PHE A 52 -1.81 14.54 7.55
CA PHE A 52 -1.06 14.68 8.80
C PHE A 52 0.06 15.74 8.75
N LEU A 53 0.68 15.96 7.58
CA LEU A 53 1.79 16.92 7.42
C LEU A 53 1.31 18.34 7.12
N ASP A 54 0.19 18.52 6.41
CA ASP A 54 -0.33 19.83 5.99
C ASP A 54 -0.59 20.77 7.19
N PRO A 55 -1.22 20.34 8.31
CA PRO A 55 -1.42 21.20 9.46
C PRO A 55 -0.12 21.61 10.16
N LEU A 56 0.92 20.78 10.06
CA LEU A 56 2.21 21.07 10.67
C LEU A 56 2.78 22.35 10.07
N GLN A 57 2.71 22.53 8.74
CA GLN A 57 3.23 23.73 8.07
C GLN A 57 2.57 25.03 8.56
N MET A 58 1.27 24.99 8.88
CA MET A 58 0.53 26.17 9.37
C MET A 58 0.85 26.52 10.82
N GLN A 59 1.28 25.55 11.63
CA GLN A 59 1.54 25.73 13.07
C GLN A 59 3.01 26.07 13.38
N VAL A 60 3.89 26.09 12.38
CA VAL A 60 5.30 26.43 12.55
C VAL A 60 5.51 27.95 12.45
N ARG A 61 4.98 28.74 13.39
CA ARG A 61 5.58 30.07 13.65
C ARG A 61 6.79 29.89 14.57
N GLN A 62 7.87 30.62 14.30
CA GLN A 62 9.18 30.46 14.97
C GLN A 62 9.11 30.72 16.49
N ASP A 63 8.11 31.46 16.95
CA ASP A 63 7.85 31.88 18.33
C ASP A 63 7.16 30.81 19.20
N THR A 64 6.51 29.79 18.61
CA THR A 64 5.72 28.79 19.36
C THR A 64 6.43 27.46 19.62
N TRP A 65 7.70 27.31 19.23
CA TRP A 65 8.45 26.05 19.29
C TRP A 65 8.80 25.57 20.71
N ALA A 66 8.83 26.46 21.71
CA ALA A 66 9.20 26.11 23.08
C ALA A 66 8.02 25.51 23.89
N THR A 67 6.79 25.89 23.56
CA THR A 67 5.57 25.53 24.32
C THR A 67 4.62 24.65 23.53
N ASN A 68 4.75 24.56 22.20
CA ASN A 68 3.88 23.75 21.36
C ASN A 68 4.73 22.92 20.37
N PRO A 69 5.25 21.75 20.80
CA PRO A 69 6.08 20.92 19.96
C PRO A 69 5.19 20.24 18.90
N LEU A 70 4.87 20.97 17.82
CA LEU A 70 3.94 20.57 16.76
C LEU A 70 2.53 20.34 17.36
N GLY A 71 1.61 21.29 17.13
CA GLY A 71 0.28 21.30 17.74
C GLY A 71 -0.31 19.90 17.83
N THR A 72 -0.54 19.48 19.07
CA THR A 72 -0.72 18.10 19.47
C THR A 72 -2.06 17.55 18.97
N ASN A 73 -2.16 17.29 17.67
CA ASN A 73 -3.03 16.22 17.20
C ASN A 73 -2.27 14.94 17.51
N ASN A 74 -2.50 14.42 18.71
CA ASN A 74 -2.05 13.11 19.14
C ASN A 74 -2.72 12.06 18.23
N ILE A 75 -2.11 11.77 17.07
CA ILE A 75 -2.57 10.72 16.14
C ILE A 75 -1.69 9.47 16.34
N THR A 76 -1.17 9.32 17.55
CA THR A 76 -0.47 8.13 17.99
C THR A 76 -1.52 7.03 18.18
N GLY A 77 -1.75 6.22 17.15
CA GLY A 77 -2.54 4.99 17.25
C GLY A 77 -4.02 5.08 16.86
N ALA A 78 -4.51 6.20 16.34
CA ALA A 78 -5.86 6.23 15.76
C ALA A 78 -5.85 5.51 14.41
N VAL A 79 -6.43 4.30 14.38
CA VAL A 79 -6.59 3.53 13.14
C VAL A 79 -7.66 4.20 12.28
N VAL A 80 -7.27 4.77 11.16
CA VAL A 80 -8.21 5.37 10.19
C VAL A 80 -8.34 4.39 9.03
N ALA A 81 -9.51 3.76 8.87
CA ALA A 81 -9.79 2.86 7.75
C ALA A 81 -8.73 1.74 7.51
N GLY A 82 -8.18 1.17 8.59
CA GLY A 82 -7.14 0.12 8.51
C GLY A 82 -5.70 0.64 8.36
N TYR A 83 -5.51 1.96 8.39
CA TYR A 83 -4.19 2.59 8.41
C TYR A 83 -3.80 2.98 9.82
N THR A 84 -2.58 2.62 10.22
CA THR A 84 -1.99 2.96 11.51
C THR A 84 -0.84 3.95 11.28
N PRO A 85 -1.10 5.27 11.40
CA PRO A 85 -0.05 6.27 11.34
C PRO A 85 0.78 6.28 12.62
N THR A 86 2.09 6.46 12.46
CA THR A 86 3.06 6.67 13.54
C THR A 86 3.96 7.82 13.14
N TYR A 87 4.40 8.64 14.10
CA TYR A 87 5.32 9.74 13.82
C TYR A 87 6.59 9.62 14.66
N THR A 88 7.70 10.07 14.10
CA THR A 88 8.94 10.28 14.84
C THR A 88 9.51 11.64 14.51
N THR A 89 10.10 12.29 15.51
CA THR A 89 10.76 13.59 15.35
C THR A 89 12.24 13.45 15.64
N THR A 90 13.10 13.97 14.78
CA THR A 90 14.55 14.02 15.00
C THR A 90 14.99 15.48 15.04
N THR A 91 15.79 15.83 16.03
CA THR A 91 16.37 17.17 16.14
C THR A 91 17.61 17.23 15.27
N LEU A 92 17.68 18.22 14.38
CA LEU A 92 18.87 18.52 13.59
C LEU A 92 19.63 19.69 14.23
N PRO A 93 20.93 19.86 13.91
CA PRO A 93 21.65 21.09 14.23
C PRO A 93 20.86 22.31 13.72
N SER A 94 20.90 23.42 14.47
CA SER A 94 20.20 24.69 14.14
C SER A 94 18.71 24.78 14.52
N ASN A 95 18.26 24.08 15.57
CA ASN A 95 16.88 24.10 16.09
C ASN A 95 15.81 23.54 15.13
N ILE A 96 16.19 22.96 13.99
CA ILE A 96 15.25 22.36 13.03
C ILE A 96 14.78 20.99 13.55
N LYS A 97 13.47 20.74 13.46
CA LYS A 97 12.88 19.41 13.75
C LYS A 97 12.46 18.75 12.44
N LYS A 98 13.01 17.56 12.17
CA LYS A 98 12.54 16.70 11.08
C LYS A 98 11.42 15.83 11.60
N VAL A 99 10.27 15.86 10.94
CA VAL A 99 9.12 14.99 11.23
C VAL A 99 9.06 13.90 10.17
N LYS A 100 9.00 12.64 10.61
CA LYS A 100 8.76 11.48 9.74
C LYS A 100 7.42 10.87 10.15
N VAL A 101 6.48 10.83 9.22
CA VAL A 101 5.21 10.09 9.37
C VAL A 101 5.35 8.77 8.64
N THR A 102 5.05 7.67 9.32
CA THR A 102 5.02 6.32 8.77
C THR A 102 3.59 5.82 8.86
N VAL A 103 2.97 5.60 7.70
CA VAL A 103 1.60 5.08 7.59
C VAL A 103 1.67 3.59 7.26
N ASN A 104 1.30 2.76 8.22
CA ASN A 104 1.23 1.31 8.05
C ASN A 104 -0.19 0.90 7.65
N TRP A 105 -0.34 -0.16 6.87
CA TRP A 105 -1.64 -0.79 6.60
C TRP A 105 -1.48 -2.31 6.59
N THR A 106 -2.56 -3.04 6.85
CA THR A 106 -2.63 -4.49 6.69
C THR A 106 -3.27 -4.82 5.34
N GLU A 107 -2.64 -5.69 4.56
CA GLU A 107 -3.20 -6.24 3.32
C GLU A 107 -4.15 -7.41 3.56
#